data_AF-A0A9E5B198-F1
#
_entry.id   AF-A0A9E5B198-F1
#
_cell.length_a   1.000
_cell.length_b   1.000
_cell.length_c   1.000
_cell.angle_alpha   90.00
_cell.angle_beta   90.00
_cell.angle_gamma   90.00
#
_symmetry.space_group_name_H-M   'P 1'
#
loop_
_entity.id
_entity.type
_entity.pdbx_description
1 polymer ?
#
loop_
_entity_poly.entity_id
_entity_poly.type
_entity_poly.pdbx_seq_one_letter_code
_entity_poly.pdbx_strand_id
1 'polypeptide(L)'
;AAPSFMGTNPGEVREGPKKGLRVLGKEEDLARELVKSLVPEQRALAIYDKVAPKDVITGADRVAKPLKPEGLPFTKLTAVQKELLKRIVGEYAGRARADLAKLDLAKIDKAGWDRVYFAWAGGVEKGDGHYYRVQGAGFLLEYDNTQNDANHVHAVWRDFENDFGGDILKKHYDQVHQKK
;
A
#
# COMPACT_ATOMS: atom_id res chain seq x y z
N ALA A 1 -0.02 1.10 -15.41
CA ALA A 1 -0.20 1.59 -14.06
C ALA A 1 -1.32 2.58 -13.97
N ALA A 2 -2.24 2.32 -13.04
CA ALA A 2 -3.32 3.19 -12.67
C ALA A 2 -3.16 3.54 -11.18
N PRO A 3 -2.45 4.64 -10.82
CA PRO A 3 -2.39 5.09 -9.43
C PRO A 3 -3.82 5.30 -8.91
N SER A 4 -4.08 4.95 -7.66
CA SER A 4 -5.42 5.02 -7.07
C SER A 4 -5.37 5.41 -5.61
N PHE A 5 -6.39 6.14 -5.18
CA PHE A 5 -6.65 6.47 -3.79
C PHE A 5 -8.10 6.09 -3.50
N MET A 6 -8.31 5.27 -2.47
CA MET A 6 -9.63 4.88 -1.98
C MET A 6 -9.75 5.29 -0.52
N GLY A 7 -10.88 5.91 -0.18
CA GLY A 7 -11.19 6.31 1.19
C GLY A 7 -12.57 5.81 1.61
N THR A 8 -12.74 5.47 2.88
CA THR A 8 -14.06 5.17 3.43
C THR A 8 -14.22 5.66 4.86
N ASN A 9 -15.37 6.29 5.14
CA ASN A 9 -15.78 6.77 6.45
C ASN A 9 -17.31 6.58 6.57
N PRO A 10 -17.80 5.59 7.33
CA PRO A 10 -17.04 4.72 8.23
C PRO A 10 -16.32 3.56 7.49
N GLY A 11 -15.21 3.09 8.05
CA GLY A 11 -14.50 1.88 7.60
C GLY A 11 -15.31 0.58 7.82
N GLU A 12 -16.07 0.52 8.91
CA GLU A 12 -17.07 -0.49 9.24
C GLU A 12 -18.38 0.20 9.62
N VAL A 13 -19.47 -0.20 8.97
CA VAL A 13 -20.81 0.23 9.37
C VAL A 13 -21.18 -0.48 10.67
N ARG A 14 -21.27 0.25 11.78
CA ARG A 14 -21.49 -0.33 13.12
C ARG A 14 -22.97 -0.51 13.48
N GLU A 15 -23.88 0.16 12.77
CA GLU A 15 -25.32 0.18 13.05
C GLU A 15 -26.19 0.23 11.79
N GLY A 16 -27.49 -0.02 11.96
CA GLY A 16 -28.48 0.02 10.88
C GLY A 16 -28.44 -1.19 9.92
N PRO A 17 -29.16 -1.12 8.79
CA PRO A 17 -29.37 -2.27 7.90
C PRO A 17 -28.11 -2.82 7.22
N LYS A 18 -27.05 -2.01 7.12
CA LYS A 18 -25.76 -2.39 6.51
C LYS A 18 -24.69 -2.75 7.54
N LYS A 19 -25.07 -2.97 8.81
CA LYS A 19 -24.15 -3.31 9.89
C LYS A 19 -23.20 -4.46 9.49
N GLY A 20 -21.91 -4.26 9.71
CA GLY A 20 -20.84 -5.20 9.37
C GLY A 20 -20.22 -4.98 7.98
N LEU A 21 -20.77 -4.11 7.14
CA LEU A 21 -20.16 -3.77 5.85
C LEU A 21 -18.80 -3.08 6.07
N ARG A 22 -17.75 -3.64 5.44
CA ARG A 22 -16.39 -3.10 5.41
C ARG A 22 -15.90 -2.98 3.96
N VAL A 23 -15.94 -1.77 3.39
CA VAL A 23 -15.64 -1.57 1.97
C VAL A 23 -14.18 -1.90 1.63
N LEU A 24 -13.24 -1.51 2.50
CA LEU A 24 -11.80 -1.76 2.36
C LEU A 24 -11.28 -2.76 3.42
N GLY A 25 -12.15 -3.67 3.88
CA GLY A 25 -11.81 -4.60 4.95
C GLY A 25 -10.81 -5.68 4.53
N LYS A 26 -10.76 -6.02 3.24
CA LYS A 26 -9.89 -7.08 2.72
C LYS A 26 -8.41 -6.69 2.77
N GLU A 27 -8.11 -5.44 2.46
CA GLU A 27 -6.77 -4.85 2.60
C GLU A 27 -6.28 -4.92 4.05
N GLU A 28 -7.13 -4.56 5.01
CA GLU A 28 -6.82 -4.67 6.44
C GLU A 28 -6.60 -6.12 6.86
N ASP A 29 -7.52 -7.01 6.49
CA ASP A 29 -7.51 -8.41 6.94
C ASP A 29 -6.25 -9.15 6.43
N LEU A 30 -5.87 -8.96 5.17
CA LEU A 30 -4.66 -9.55 4.60
C LEU A 30 -3.37 -9.02 5.26
N ALA A 31 -3.29 -7.71 5.51
CA ALA A 31 -2.12 -7.11 6.14
C ALA A 31 -1.99 -7.52 7.61
N ARG A 32 -3.11 -7.62 8.33
CA ARG A 32 -3.14 -8.16 9.69
C ARG A 32 -2.77 -9.63 9.74
N GLU A 33 -3.25 -10.44 8.79
CA GLU A 33 -2.84 -11.85 8.67
C GLU A 33 -1.31 -11.95 8.52
N LEU A 34 -0.72 -11.13 7.64
CA LEU A 34 0.73 -11.08 7.46
C LEU A 34 1.46 -10.68 8.76
N VAL A 35 1.16 -9.52 9.36
CA VAL A 35 1.89 -9.03 10.55
C VAL A 35 1.70 -9.96 11.78
N LYS A 36 0.57 -10.65 11.87
CA LYS A 36 0.29 -11.64 12.94
C LYS A 36 1.00 -12.97 12.71
N SER A 37 1.32 -13.32 11.46
CA SER A 37 2.09 -14.53 11.13
C SER A 37 3.60 -14.40 11.31
N LEU A 38 4.12 -13.18 11.57
CA LEU A 38 5.55 -12.93 11.71
C LEU A 38 6.11 -13.48 13.03
N VAL A 39 7.26 -14.15 12.95
CA VAL A 39 8.05 -14.53 14.14
C VAL A 39 8.64 -13.27 14.82
N PRO A 40 9.05 -13.33 16.10
CA PRO A 40 9.52 -12.15 16.82
C PRO A 40 10.61 -11.34 16.11
N GLU A 41 11.57 -12.00 15.47
CA GLU A 41 12.67 -11.36 14.74
C GLU A 41 12.18 -10.63 13.48
N GLN A 42 11.20 -11.21 12.79
CA GLN A 42 10.55 -10.60 11.64
C GLN A 42 9.68 -9.42 12.06
N ARG A 43 8.93 -9.57 13.15
CA ARG A 43 8.04 -8.52 13.69
C ARG A 43 8.83 -7.30 14.15
N ALA A 44 10.01 -7.51 14.77
CA ALA A 44 10.92 -6.42 15.15
C ALA A 44 11.46 -5.62 13.95
N LEU A 45 11.48 -6.22 12.75
CA LEU A 45 11.83 -5.52 11.52
C LEU A 45 10.61 -4.87 10.86
N ALA A 46 9.47 -5.56 10.84
CA ALA A 46 8.25 -5.10 10.17
C ALA A 46 7.60 -3.92 10.91
N ILE A 47 7.48 -4.01 12.25
CA ILE A 47 6.88 -2.97 13.08
C ILE A 47 7.96 -1.93 13.40
N TYR A 48 8.03 -0.88 12.60
CA TYR A 48 9.07 0.14 12.74
C TYR A 48 8.72 1.22 13.79
N ASP A 49 7.42 1.40 14.07
CA ASP A 49 6.92 2.32 15.09
C ASP A 49 5.70 1.72 15.81
N LYS A 50 5.55 2.03 17.11
CA LYS A 50 4.36 1.68 17.89
C LYS A 50 3.20 2.64 17.64
N VAL A 51 3.48 3.83 17.12
CA VAL A 51 2.49 4.87 16.83
C VAL A 51 2.33 4.97 15.31
N ALA A 52 1.12 4.73 14.82
CA ALA A 52 0.80 4.94 13.42
C ALA A 52 0.78 6.46 13.09
N PRO A 53 1.17 6.86 11.87
CA PRO A 53 0.93 8.22 11.38
C PRO A 53 -0.57 8.54 11.39
N LYS A 54 -0.92 9.82 11.25
CA LYS A 54 -2.33 10.27 11.23
C LYS A 54 -3.04 10.05 9.88
N ASP A 55 -2.25 9.72 8.86
CA ASP A 55 -2.68 9.55 7.47
C ASP A 55 -1.58 8.81 6.69
N VAL A 56 -1.85 8.43 5.43
CA VAL A 56 -0.84 7.94 4.49
C VAL A 56 0.29 8.97 4.33
N ILE A 57 1.53 8.50 4.26
CA ILE A 57 2.71 9.36 4.33
C ILE A 57 2.85 10.20 3.06
N THR A 58 2.51 9.65 1.89
CA THR A 58 2.59 10.40 0.63
C THR A 58 1.47 11.42 0.44
N GLY A 59 0.41 11.36 1.23
CA GLY A 59 -0.70 12.32 1.23
C GLY A 59 -1.10 12.82 -0.16
N ALA A 60 -1.05 14.14 -0.34
CA ALA A 60 -1.39 14.85 -1.58
C ALA A 60 -0.17 15.14 -2.49
N ASP A 61 0.95 14.44 -2.32
CA ASP A 61 2.13 14.65 -3.14
C ASP A 61 1.79 14.48 -4.63
N ARG A 62 2.24 15.43 -5.46
CA ARG A 62 2.05 15.36 -6.92
C ARG A 62 2.75 14.15 -7.53
N VAL A 63 3.94 13.81 -7.02
CA VAL A 63 4.71 12.63 -7.39
C VAL A 63 5.30 12.05 -6.11
N ALA A 64 4.89 10.83 -5.75
CA ALA A 64 5.41 10.13 -4.61
C ALA A 64 6.88 9.78 -4.85
N LYS A 65 7.72 10.06 -3.85
CA LYS A 65 9.11 9.59 -3.83
C LYS A 65 9.18 8.30 -3.01
N PRO A 66 10.11 7.39 -3.32
CA PRO A 66 10.37 6.25 -2.46
C PRO A 66 10.65 6.70 -1.02
N LEU A 67 9.89 6.15 -0.08
CA LEU A 67 10.13 6.34 1.34
C LEU A 67 11.38 5.56 1.74
N LYS A 68 11.98 5.90 2.89
CA LYS A 68 13.12 5.14 3.42
C LYS A 68 12.74 3.65 3.51
N PRO A 69 13.61 2.74 3.07
CA PRO A 69 13.34 1.30 3.13
C PRO A 69 13.37 0.85 4.59
N GLU A 70 12.23 0.99 5.25
CA GLU A 70 11.95 0.47 6.58
C GLU A 70 11.08 -0.78 6.43
N GLY A 71 11.08 -1.61 7.45
CA GLY A 71 10.26 -2.82 7.46
C GLY A 71 11.05 -4.09 7.15
N LEU A 72 10.29 -5.16 6.99
CA LEU A 72 10.75 -6.50 6.73
C LEU A 72 10.94 -6.73 5.22
N PRO A 73 12.17 -7.01 4.75
CA PRO A 73 12.38 -7.35 3.33
C PRO A 73 11.72 -8.69 2.99
N PHE A 74 11.22 -8.78 1.76
CA PHE A 74 10.60 -9.99 1.18
C PHE A 74 11.48 -11.23 1.32
N THR A 75 12.80 -11.06 1.21
CA THR A 75 13.78 -12.15 1.32
C THR A 75 13.79 -12.83 2.69
N LYS A 76 13.37 -12.13 3.75
CA LYS A 76 13.27 -12.65 5.12
C LYS A 76 11.92 -13.28 5.43
N LEU A 77 10.97 -13.28 4.51
CA LEU A 77 9.66 -13.92 4.68
C LEU A 77 9.73 -15.42 4.38
N THR A 78 8.92 -16.20 5.10
CA THR A 78 8.66 -17.61 4.76
C THR A 78 7.83 -17.72 3.48
N ALA A 79 7.73 -18.91 2.88
CA ALA A 79 6.93 -19.11 1.67
C ALA A 79 5.47 -18.67 1.85
N VAL A 80 4.85 -19.01 2.99
CA VAL A 80 3.45 -18.61 3.29
C VAL A 80 3.32 -17.09 3.41
N GLN A 81 4.25 -16.44 4.10
CA GLN A 81 4.25 -14.99 4.26
C GLN A 81 4.51 -14.24 2.95
N LYS A 82 5.35 -14.79 2.07
CA LYS A 82 5.58 -14.25 0.72
C LYS A 82 4.29 -14.26 -0.09
N GLU A 83 3.52 -15.34 -0.03
CA GLU A 83 2.23 -15.41 -0.71
C GLU A 83 1.20 -14.44 -0.11
N LEU A 84 1.19 -14.23 1.21
CA LEU A 84 0.36 -13.18 1.83
C LEU A 84 0.74 -11.79 1.32
N LEU A 85 2.03 -11.47 1.27
CA LEU A 85 2.50 -10.18 0.77
C LEU A 85 2.13 -9.97 -0.71
N LYS A 86 2.25 -11.00 -1.55
CA LYS A 86 1.79 -10.95 -2.95
C LYS A 86 0.28 -10.76 -3.05
N ARG A 87 -0.52 -11.39 -2.18
CA ARG A 87 -1.98 -11.20 -2.14
C ARG A 87 -2.36 -9.77 -1.79
N ILE A 88 -1.64 -9.13 -0.86
CA ILE A 88 -1.83 -7.70 -0.54
C ILE A 88 -1.57 -6.86 -1.80
N VAL A 89 -0.43 -7.03 -2.47
CA VAL A 89 -0.11 -6.29 -3.70
C VAL A 89 -1.15 -6.55 -4.79
N GLY A 90 -1.60 -7.80 -4.94
CA GLY A 90 -2.63 -8.20 -5.88
C GLY A 90 -3.99 -7.56 -5.62
N GLU A 91 -4.35 -7.34 -4.34
CA GLU A 91 -5.60 -6.64 -3.98
C GLU A 91 -5.60 -5.20 -4.49
N TYR A 92 -4.48 -4.49 -4.34
CA TYR A 92 -4.35 -3.12 -4.81
C TYR A 92 -4.29 -3.03 -6.34
N ALA A 93 -3.48 -3.88 -6.97
CA ALA A 93 -3.40 -3.94 -8.43
C ALA A 93 -4.75 -4.33 -9.07
N GLY A 94 -5.50 -5.21 -8.40
CA GLY A 94 -6.80 -5.72 -8.84
C GLY A 94 -7.95 -4.70 -8.84
N ARG A 95 -7.73 -3.48 -8.33
CA ARG A 95 -8.69 -2.36 -8.46
C ARG A 95 -8.81 -1.88 -9.90
N ALA A 96 -7.76 -2.06 -10.70
CA ALA A 96 -7.78 -1.75 -12.12
C ALA A 96 -8.42 -2.89 -12.92
N ARG A 97 -8.69 -2.64 -14.21
CA ARG A 97 -9.09 -3.70 -15.14
C ARG A 97 -8.05 -4.83 -15.15
N ALA A 98 -8.52 -6.08 -15.35
CA ALA A 98 -7.68 -7.27 -15.24
C ALA A 98 -6.47 -7.28 -16.19
N ASP A 99 -6.58 -6.67 -17.37
CA ASP A 99 -5.46 -6.48 -18.30
C ASP A 99 -4.38 -5.55 -17.73
N LEU A 100 -4.76 -4.42 -17.13
CA LEU A 100 -3.84 -3.49 -16.47
C LEU A 100 -3.22 -4.09 -15.21
N ALA A 101 -4.02 -4.76 -14.38
CA ALA A 101 -3.54 -5.41 -13.15
C ALA A 101 -2.46 -6.46 -13.48
N LYS A 102 -2.67 -7.28 -14.52
CA LYS A 102 -1.68 -8.25 -15.00
C LYS A 102 -0.38 -7.58 -15.46
N LEU A 103 -0.47 -6.44 -16.16
CA LEU A 103 0.71 -5.70 -16.60
C LEU A 103 1.50 -5.14 -15.41
N ASP A 104 0.82 -4.55 -14.43
CA ASP A 104 1.48 -3.98 -13.26
C ASP A 104 2.12 -5.07 -12.38
N LEU A 105 1.45 -6.20 -12.17
CA LEU A 105 2.02 -7.36 -11.46
C LEU A 105 3.23 -7.96 -12.20
N ALA A 106 3.15 -8.12 -13.53
CA ALA A 106 4.28 -8.63 -14.31
C ALA A 106 5.50 -7.70 -14.28
N LYS A 107 5.30 -6.37 -14.18
CA LYS A 107 6.39 -5.41 -13.97
C LYS A 107 7.07 -5.63 -12.62
N ILE A 108 6.30 -5.87 -11.57
CA ILE A 108 6.82 -6.13 -10.22
C ILE A 108 7.62 -7.44 -10.21
N ASP A 109 7.08 -8.50 -10.81
CA ASP A 109 7.78 -9.79 -10.95
C ASP A 109 9.10 -9.64 -11.71
N LYS A 110 9.10 -8.87 -12.82
CA LYS A 110 10.31 -8.60 -13.62
C LYS A 110 11.33 -7.76 -12.86
N ALA A 111 10.89 -6.78 -12.06
CA ALA A 111 11.75 -5.94 -11.24
C ALA A 111 12.36 -6.72 -10.05
N GLY A 112 11.73 -7.85 -9.68
CA GLY A 112 12.18 -8.74 -8.62
C GLY A 112 11.64 -8.34 -7.24
N TRP A 113 11.25 -9.34 -6.47
CA TRP A 113 10.68 -9.16 -5.14
C TRP A 113 11.70 -8.91 -4.04
N ASP A 114 12.99 -9.15 -4.30
CA ASP A 114 14.03 -9.10 -3.27
C ASP A 114 14.21 -7.71 -2.63
N ARG A 115 13.78 -6.67 -3.33
CA ARG A 115 13.78 -5.27 -2.87
C ARG A 115 12.40 -4.76 -2.47
N VAL A 116 11.45 -5.66 -2.24
CA VAL A 116 10.13 -5.33 -1.72
C VAL A 116 10.16 -5.41 -0.19
N TYR A 117 9.65 -4.38 0.48
CA TYR A 117 9.63 -4.27 1.94
C TYR A 117 8.20 -4.10 2.43
N PHE A 118 7.86 -4.78 3.52
CA PHE A 118 6.61 -4.61 4.25
C PHE A 118 6.90 -3.90 5.58
N ALA A 119 6.28 -2.74 5.80
CA ALA A 119 6.42 -1.96 7.03
C ALA A 119 5.05 -1.75 7.68
N TRP A 120 5.03 -1.77 9.02
CA TRP A 120 3.84 -1.63 9.86
C TRP A 120 4.10 -0.61 10.98
N ALA A 121 3.08 0.17 11.33
CA ALA A 121 3.07 1.00 12.53
C ALA A 121 1.70 0.92 13.22
N GLY A 122 1.69 1.05 14.55
CA GLY A 122 0.46 0.98 15.35
C GLY A 122 0.10 -0.43 15.81
N GLY A 123 -1.13 -0.58 16.31
CA GLY A 123 -1.58 -1.82 16.95
C GLY A 123 -1.98 -2.90 15.95
N VAL A 124 -1.75 -4.17 16.30
CA VAL A 124 -1.94 -5.32 15.40
C VAL A 124 -3.31 -5.97 15.52
N GLU A 125 -4.10 -5.61 16.53
CA GLU A 125 -5.44 -6.17 16.74
C GLU A 125 -6.51 -5.36 16.02
N LYS A 126 -7.61 -6.02 15.65
CA LYS A 126 -8.73 -5.36 14.96
C LYS A 126 -9.28 -4.23 15.86
N GLY A 127 -9.47 -3.05 15.27
CA GLY A 127 -9.90 -1.85 15.98
C GLY A 127 -8.75 -0.99 16.50
N ASP A 128 -7.51 -1.49 16.47
CA ASP A 128 -6.35 -0.66 16.73
C ASP A 128 -6.08 0.28 15.54
N GLY A 129 -5.74 1.53 15.87
CA GLY A 129 -5.17 2.47 14.91
C GLY A 129 -3.87 1.93 14.33
N HIS A 130 -3.77 1.86 13.01
CA HIS A 130 -2.63 1.26 12.35
C HIS A 130 -2.37 1.85 10.96
N TYR A 131 -1.14 1.61 10.52
CA TYR A 131 -0.64 1.93 9.20
C TYR A 131 0.21 0.78 8.67
N TYR A 132 0.15 0.52 7.38
CA TYR A 132 1.15 -0.30 6.73
C TYR A 132 1.50 0.22 5.34
N ARG A 133 2.69 -0.17 4.87
CA ARG A 133 3.10 0.04 3.49
C ARG A 133 3.81 -1.17 2.90
N VAL A 134 3.67 -1.33 1.59
CA VAL A 134 4.54 -2.21 0.79
C VAL A 134 5.18 -1.38 -0.29
N GLN A 135 6.51 -1.39 -0.31
CA GLN A 135 7.28 -0.61 -1.27
C GLN A 135 8.24 -1.51 -2.03
N GLY A 136 8.19 -1.44 -3.36
CA GLY A 136 9.19 -2.01 -4.26
C GLY A 136 9.97 -0.91 -4.98
N ALA A 137 10.77 -1.29 -5.97
CA ALA A 137 11.59 -0.34 -6.73
C ALA A 137 10.77 0.67 -7.56
N GLY A 138 9.58 0.29 -8.01
CA GLY A 138 8.74 1.10 -8.91
C GLY A 138 7.35 1.45 -8.36
N PHE A 139 6.99 0.98 -7.17
CA PHE A 139 5.66 1.17 -6.62
C PHE A 139 5.67 1.34 -5.10
N LEU A 140 4.61 1.96 -4.59
CA LEU A 140 4.30 2.06 -3.18
C LEU A 140 2.79 1.86 -2.99
N LEU A 141 2.43 1.02 -2.03
CA LEU A 141 1.09 1.01 -1.47
C LEU A 141 1.15 1.43 -0.01
N GLU A 142 0.14 2.17 0.42
CA GLU A 142 -0.05 2.53 1.82
C GLU A 142 -1.50 2.28 2.23
N TYR A 143 -1.68 2.02 3.52
CA TYR A 143 -2.96 1.91 4.18
C TYR A 143 -2.85 2.63 5.52
N ASP A 144 -3.77 3.54 5.80
CA ASP A 144 -3.93 4.17 7.10
C ASP A 144 -5.36 3.95 7.60
N ASN A 145 -5.50 3.63 8.89
CA ASN A 145 -6.77 3.67 9.56
C ASN A 145 -6.56 4.02 11.04
N THR A 146 -6.38 5.31 11.32
CA THR A 146 -6.15 5.81 12.68
C THR A 146 -7.24 6.74 13.21
N GLN A 147 -8.01 7.36 12.31
CA GLN A 147 -9.03 8.33 12.67
C GLN A 147 -10.35 7.65 13.02
N ASN A 148 -11.23 8.37 13.74
CA ASN A 148 -12.58 7.92 14.11
C ASN A 148 -12.61 6.55 14.79
N ASP A 149 -11.71 6.31 15.75
CA ASP A 149 -11.55 5.01 16.42
C ASP A 149 -11.23 3.87 15.44
N ALA A 150 -10.20 4.09 14.61
CA ALA A 150 -9.81 3.21 13.51
C ALA A 150 -11.00 2.84 12.62
N ASN A 151 -11.75 3.85 12.20
CA ASN A 151 -12.95 3.70 11.36
C ASN A 151 -12.99 4.69 10.20
N HIS A 152 -11.84 5.17 9.74
CA HIS A 152 -11.69 6.03 8.58
C HIS A 152 -10.44 5.58 7.82
N VAL A 153 -10.67 4.86 6.73
CA VAL A 153 -9.60 4.17 6.00
C VAL A 153 -9.17 5.01 4.82
N HIS A 154 -7.85 5.14 4.64
CA HIS A 154 -7.24 5.58 3.40
C HIS A 154 -6.34 4.48 2.85
N ALA A 155 -6.49 4.13 1.58
CA ALA A 155 -5.68 3.12 0.90
C ALA A 155 -5.21 3.64 -0.46
N VAL A 156 -3.90 3.69 -0.67
CA VAL A 156 -3.29 4.30 -1.86
C VAL A 156 -2.38 3.32 -2.59
N TRP A 157 -2.39 3.39 -3.92
CA TRP A 157 -1.46 2.74 -4.84
C TRP A 157 -0.76 3.81 -5.67
N ARG A 158 0.57 3.87 -5.60
CA ARG A 158 1.43 4.80 -6.34
C ARG A 158 2.37 4.01 -7.25
N ASP A 159 2.52 4.48 -8.49
CA ASP A 159 3.55 4.04 -9.43
C ASP A 159 4.53 5.20 -9.61
N PHE A 160 5.82 4.98 -9.30
CA PHE A 160 6.80 6.07 -9.27
C PHE A 160 7.11 6.65 -10.66
N GLU A 161 6.79 5.95 -11.74
CA GLU A 161 7.01 6.41 -13.12
C GLU A 161 5.76 7.10 -13.71
N ASN A 162 4.57 6.64 -13.29
CA ASN A 162 3.27 6.98 -13.87
C ASN A 162 2.26 7.36 -12.78
N ASP A 163 2.69 8.20 -11.85
CA ASP A 163 1.89 8.66 -10.71
C ASP A 163 0.78 9.64 -11.12
N PHE A 164 -0.04 10.08 -10.15
CA PHE A 164 -1.19 10.98 -10.39
C PHE A 164 -0.83 12.19 -11.26
N GLY A 165 -1.35 12.19 -12.49
CA GLY A 165 -1.35 13.33 -13.39
C GLY A 165 -0.03 13.65 -14.10
N GLY A 166 1.11 13.07 -13.68
CA GLY A 166 2.42 13.32 -14.30
C GLY A 166 2.69 14.80 -14.65
N ASP A 167 3.48 15.04 -15.68
CA ASP A 167 3.55 16.36 -16.33
C ASP A 167 3.64 16.16 -17.85
N ILE A 168 2.52 15.73 -18.43
CA ILE A 168 2.44 15.34 -19.85
C ILE A 168 2.77 16.52 -20.76
N LEU A 169 2.33 17.72 -20.38
CA LEU A 169 2.62 18.93 -21.15
C LEU A 169 4.12 19.25 -21.12
N LYS A 170 4.75 19.23 -19.94
CA LYS A 170 6.21 19.41 -19.86
C LYS A 170 6.95 18.32 -20.65
N LYS A 171 6.56 17.05 -20.53
CA LYS A 171 7.15 15.94 -21.32
C LYS A 171 7.04 16.22 -22.83
N HIS A 172 5.90 16.70 -23.31
CA HIS A 172 5.72 17.10 -24.70
C HIS A 172 6.67 18.25 -25.10
N TYR A 173 6.78 19.30 -24.29
CA TYR A 173 7.71 20.41 -24.54
C TYR A 173 9.18 19.95 -24.58
N ASP A 174 9.59 19.10 -23.63
CA ASP A 174 10.96 18.59 -23.56
C ASP A 174 11.30 17.70 -24.78
N GLN A 175 10.34 16.96 -25.32
CA GLN A 175 10.56 16.02 -26.43
C GLN A 175 10.39 16.64 -27.82
N VAL A 176 9.47 17.58 -27.96
CA VAL A 176 9.03 18.11 -29.26
C VAL A 176 9.55 19.52 -29.50
N HIS A 177 9.75 20.31 -28.44
CA HIS A 177 10.03 21.74 -28.54
C HIS A 177 11.37 22.16 -27.94
N GLN A 178 12.25 21.21 -27.57
CA GLN A 178 13.65 21.55 -27.33
C GLN A 178 14.28 22.08 -28.62
N LYS A 179 14.44 23.39 -28.69
CA LYS A 179 15.34 24.02 -29.68
C LYS A 179 16.74 23.45 -29.47
N LYS A 180 17.36 22.98 -30.55
CA LYS A 180 18.79 22.69 -30.62
C LYS A 180 19.62 23.89 -30.14
#